data_AF-A0A7S1JKS5-F1
#
_entry.id   AF-A0A7S1JKS5-F1
#
_cell.length_a   1.000
_cell.length_b   1.000
_cell.length_c   1.000
_cell.angle_alpha   90.00
_cell.angle_beta   90.00
_cell.angle_gamma   90.00
#
_symmetry.space_group_name_H-M   'P 1'
#
loop_
_entity.id
_entity.type
_entity.pdbx_description
1 polymer ?
#
loop_
_entity_poly.entity_id
_entity_poly.type
_entity_poly.pdbx_seq_one_letter_code
_entity_poly.pdbx_strand_id
1 'polypeptide(L)'
;VDVSKDEEREVAKLAAEERRRQPLNVTYQLMEGAVITLDEDIKQMQMQVIAYLDKNRMPATKRDDYPPGVRQGLEAKAGLMRMKMMGKRVNFAARSVIGPDPYIEPN
;
A
#
# COMPACT_ATOMS: atom_id res chain seq x y z
N VAL A 1 -62.04 27.65 -7.27
CA VAL A 1 -61.80 27.83 -8.71
C VAL A 1 -61.24 26.51 -9.18
N ASP A 2 -62.13 25.67 -9.68
CA ASP A 2 -61.80 24.29 -10.05
C ASP A 2 -60.77 24.31 -11.18
N VAL A 3 -59.56 23.85 -10.87
CA VAL A 3 -58.50 23.62 -11.85
C VAL A 3 -59.08 22.65 -12.87
N SER A 4 -59.15 23.06 -14.14
CA SER A 4 -59.82 22.24 -15.15
C SER A 4 -59.12 20.89 -15.25
N LYS A 5 -59.89 19.80 -15.39
CA LYS A 5 -59.36 18.43 -15.56
C LYS A 5 -58.36 18.30 -16.71
N ASP A 6 -58.35 19.27 -17.63
CA ASP A 6 -57.43 19.34 -18.75
C ASP A 6 -56.04 19.84 -18.35
N GLU A 7 -55.94 20.77 -17.37
CA GLU A 7 -54.66 21.22 -16.82
C GLU A 7 -53.97 20.11 -16.01
N GLU A 8 -54.73 19.34 -15.22
CA GLU A 8 -54.19 18.19 -14.49
C GLU A 8 -53.63 17.10 -15.43
N ARG A 9 -54.26 16.93 -16.62
CA ARG A 9 -53.80 16.00 -17.65
C ARG A 9 -52.53 16.47 -18.34
N GLU A 10 -52.40 17.76 -18.61
CA GLU A 10 -51.19 18.35 -19.18
C GLU A 10 -50.01 18.28 -18.18
N VAL A 11 -50.26 18.59 -16.91
CA VAL A 11 -49.26 18.46 -15.83
C VAL A 11 -48.85 16.99 -15.65
N ALA A 12 -49.78 16.05 -15.76
CA ALA A 12 -49.47 14.62 -15.71
C ALA A 12 -48.67 14.12 -16.92
N LYS A 13 -48.92 14.64 -18.12
CA LYS A 13 -48.11 14.33 -19.32
C LYS A 13 -46.71 14.92 -19.21
N LEU A 14 -46.57 16.16 -18.75
CA LEU A 14 -45.28 16.81 -18.50
C LEU A 14 -44.48 16.05 -17.43
N ALA A 15 -45.10 15.63 -16.34
CA ALA A 15 -44.45 14.81 -15.30
C ALA A 15 -44.06 13.41 -15.81
N ALA A 16 -44.84 12.81 -16.72
CA ALA A 16 -44.51 11.54 -17.36
C ALA A 16 -43.37 11.68 -18.39
N GLU A 17 -43.28 12.83 -19.05
CA GLU A 17 -42.22 13.16 -20.00
C GLU A 17 -40.91 13.53 -19.30
N GLU A 18 -40.98 14.21 -18.15
CA GLU A 18 -39.85 14.42 -17.22
C GLU A 18 -39.33 13.09 -16.64
N ARG A 19 -40.23 12.14 -16.34
CA ARG A 19 -39.83 10.76 -15.98
C ARG A 19 -39.16 10.01 -17.13
N ARG A 20 -39.60 10.23 -18.38
CA ARG A 20 -38.91 9.70 -19.57
C ARG A 20 -37.55 10.36 -19.83
N ARG A 21 -37.33 11.59 -19.36
CA ARG A 21 -36.02 12.28 -19.35
C ARG A 21 -35.07 11.85 -18.21
N GLN A 22 -35.34 10.74 -17.52
CA GLN A 22 -34.43 10.19 -16.50
C GLN A 22 -33.33 9.20 -16.96
N PRO A 23 -32.87 9.07 -18.23
CA PRO A 23 -31.79 8.14 -18.53
C PRO A 23 -30.39 8.68 -18.18
N LEU A 24 -30.25 9.91 -17.65
CA LEU A 24 -28.93 10.44 -17.28
C LEU A 24 -28.38 9.84 -15.97
N ASN A 25 -29.20 9.67 -14.92
CA ASN A 25 -28.64 9.33 -13.61
C ASN A 25 -27.96 7.95 -13.58
N VAL A 26 -28.49 6.95 -14.28
CA VAL A 26 -27.96 5.58 -14.20
C VAL A 26 -26.56 5.45 -14.82
N THR A 27 -26.30 6.11 -15.95
CA THR A 27 -24.98 6.08 -16.60
C THR A 27 -23.95 6.88 -15.80
N TYR A 28 -24.30 8.06 -15.28
CA TYR A 28 -23.39 8.81 -14.39
C TYR A 28 -23.09 8.05 -13.09
N GLN A 29 -24.07 7.39 -12.47
CA GLN A 29 -23.86 6.61 -11.24
C GLN A 29 -23.00 5.36 -11.46
N LEU A 30 -23.16 4.68 -12.61
CA LEU A 30 -22.30 3.54 -12.98
C LEU A 30 -20.87 3.99 -13.27
N MET A 31 -20.70 5.14 -13.93
CA MET A 31 -19.39 5.71 -14.24
C MET A 31 -18.67 6.19 -12.96
N GLU A 32 -19.39 6.84 -12.04
CA GLU A 32 -18.87 7.19 -10.71
C GLU A 32 -18.48 5.95 -9.91
N GLY A 33 -19.32 4.90 -9.91
CA GLY A 33 -19.02 3.62 -9.27
C GLY A 33 -17.74 2.96 -9.81
N ALA A 34 -17.56 2.95 -11.14
CA ALA A 34 -16.38 2.39 -11.78
C ALA A 34 -15.09 3.17 -11.47
N VAL A 35 -15.18 4.49 -11.34
CA VAL A 35 -14.05 5.34 -10.92
C VAL A 35 -13.66 5.06 -9.47
N ILE A 36 -14.64 4.88 -8.58
CA ILE A 36 -14.41 4.54 -7.17
C ILE A 36 -13.72 3.17 -7.04
N THR A 37 -14.14 2.18 -7.83
CA THR A 37 -13.50 0.84 -7.79
C THR A 37 -12.05 0.88 -8.26
N LEU A 38 -11.75 1.65 -9.32
CA LEU A 38 -10.39 1.77 -9.84
C LEU A 38 -9.46 2.46 -8.83
N ASP A 39 -9.95 3.49 -8.14
CA ASP A 39 -9.18 4.20 -7.13
C ASP A 39 -8.83 3.29 -5.94
N GLU A 40 -9.77 2.47 -5.49
CA GLU A 40 -9.50 1.48 -4.44
C GLU A 40 -8.50 0.40 -4.88
N ASP A 41 -8.58 -0.09 -6.12
CA ASP A 41 -7.61 -1.06 -6.66
C ASP A 41 -6.19 -0.48 -6.74
N ILE A 42 -6.05 0.77 -7.21
CA ILE A 42 -4.77 1.47 -7.28
C ILE A 42 -4.18 1.69 -5.88
N LYS A 43 -5.01 2.10 -4.91
CA LYS A 43 -4.59 2.26 -3.51
C LYS A 43 -4.12 0.94 -2.92
N GLN A 44 -4.84 -0.16 -3.16
CA GLN A 44 -4.48 -1.47 -2.65
C GLN A 44 -3.13 -1.94 -3.22
N MET A 45 -2.92 -1.78 -4.53
CA MET A 45 -1.64 -2.09 -5.16
C MET A 45 -0.51 -1.25 -4.58
N GLN A 46 -0.73 0.07 -4.43
CA GLN A 46 0.27 0.98 -3.87
C GLN A 46 0.67 0.58 -2.46
N MET A 47 -0.29 0.15 -1.64
CA MET A 47 -0.04 -0.34 -0.28
C MET A 47 0.84 -1.59 -0.27
N GLN A 48 0.63 -2.53 -1.20
CA GLN A 48 1.49 -3.71 -1.33
C GLN A 48 2.92 -3.35 -1.74
N VAL A 49 3.09 -2.45 -2.71
CA VAL A 49 4.41 -1.99 -3.16
C VAL A 49 5.16 -1.28 -2.03
N ILE A 50 4.46 -0.41 -1.29
CA ILE A 50 5.02 0.30 -0.15
C ILE A 50 5.48 -0.70 0.92
N ALA A 51 4.62 -1.65 1.30
CA ALA A 51 4.96 -2.64 2.32
C ALA A 51 6.18 -3.49 1.93
N TYR A 52 6.30 -3.85 0.64
CA TYR A 52 7.44 -4.61 0.12
C TYR A 52 8.76 -3.83 0.20
N LEU A 53 8.74 -2.54 -0.13
CA LEU A 53 9.96 -1.71 -0.11
C LEU A 53 10.32 -1.27 1.30
N ASP A 54 9.36 -0.73 2.04
CA ASP A 54 9.55 -0.12 3.35
C ASP A 54 8.28 -0.23 4.20
N LYS A 55 8.23 -1.29 5.03
CA LYS A 55 7.16 -1.57 5.99
C LYS A 55 6.82 -0.37 6.90
N ASN A 56 7.78 0.49 7.23
CA ASN A 56 7.57 1.61 8.16
C ASN A 56 6.70 2.73 7.55
N ARG A 57 6.55 2.77 6.22
CA ARG A 57 5.68 3.72 5.51
C ARG A 57 4.21 3.32 5.50
N MET A 58 3.88 2.10 5.89
CA MET A 58 2.51 1.62 6.07
C MET A 58 1.84 2.33 7.27
N PRO A 59 0.51 2.52 7.31
CA PRO A 59 -0.18 2.98 8.52
C PRO A 59 0.02 2.00 9.68
N ALA A 60 0.17 2.53 10.91
CA ALA A 60 0.51 1.73 12.10
C ALA A 60 -0.44 0.54 12.34
N THR A 61 -1.72 0.70 12.00
CA THR A 61 -2.75 -0.35 12.13
C THR A 61 -2.49 -1.58 11.27
N LYS A 62 -1.80 -1.42 10.14
CA LYS A 62 -1.47 -2.49 9.19
C LYS A 62 0.02 -2.76 9.11
N ARG A 63 0.85 -2.11 9.93
CA ARG A 63 2.30 -2.32 9.87
C ARG A 63 2.62 -3.76 10.19
N ASP A 64 2.19 -4.26 11.34
CA ASP A 64 2.68 -5.53 11.85
C ASP A 64 2.26 -6.76 11.04
N ASP A 65 1.21 -6.65 10.24
CA ASP A 65 0.71 -7.71 9.35
C ASP A 65 1.68 -8.04 8.19
N TYR A 66 2.63 -7.16 7.88
CA TYR A 66 3.55 -7.33 6.75
C TYR A 66 4.95 -7.75 7.19
N PRO A 67 5.66 -8.56 6.39
CA PRO A 67 7.06 -8.88 6.64
C PRO A 67 7.95 -7.61 6.52
N PRO A 68 9.16 -7.63 7.08
CA PRO A 68 10.12 -6.56 6.86
C PRO A 68 10.41 -6.40 5.37
N GLY A 69 10.36 -5.16 4.90
CA GLY A 69 10.65 -4.82 3.50
C GLY A 69 12.14 -4.85 3.17
N VAL A 70 12.45 -4.59 1.91
CA VAL A 70 13.82 -4.58 1.38
C VAL A 70 14.72 -3.62 2.17
N ARG A 71 14.21 -2.42 2.47
CA ARG A 71 14.94 -1.40 3.20
C ARG A 71 15.36 -1.87 4.59
N GLN A 72 14.47 -2.57 5.30
CA GLN A 72 14.76 -3.12 6.63
C GLN A 72 15.90 -4.15 6.58
N GLY A 73 15.98 -4.97 5.53
CA GLY A 73 17.07 -5.94 5.34
C GLY A 73 18.43 -5.29 5.06
N LEU A 74 18.45 -4.07 4.50
CA LEU A 74 19.68 -3.35 4.18
C LEU A 74 20.16 -2.46 5.32
N GLU A 75 19.27 -1.69 5.96
CA GLU A 75 19.60 -0.64 6.93
C GLU A 75 19.63 -1.12 8.39
N ALA A 76 19.04 -2.28 8.70
CA ALA A 76 19.08 -2.78 10.08
C ALA A 76 20.53 -2.92 10.58
N LYS A 77 20.74 -2.84 11.90
CA LYS A 77 22.07 -3.10 12.50
C LYS A 77 22.61 -4.50 12.16
N ALA A 78 21.69 -5.44 11.94
CA ALA A 78 21.93 -6.80 11.46
C ALA A 78 21.77 -6.97 9.92
N GLY A 79 21.69 -5.86 9.19
CA GLY A 79 21.46 -5.81 7.76
C GLY A 79 22.69 -6.16 6.93
N LEU A 80 22.47 -6.24 5.62
CA LEU A 80 23.44 -6.73 4.64
C LEU A 80 24.80 -5.99 4.71
N MET A 81 24.78 -4.66 4.75
CA MET A 81 26.01 -3.86 4.66
C MET A 81 26.92 -4.11 5.87
N ARG A 82 26.38 -4.01 7.09
CA ARG A 82 27.19 -4.06 8.31
C ARG A 82 27.54 -5.49 8.73
N MET A 83 26.59 -6.41 8.72
CA MET A 83 26.84 -7.77 9.20
C MET A 83 27.42 -8.72 8.15
N LYS A 84 27.10 -8.53 6.86
CA LYS A 84 27.47 -9.51 5.82
C LYS A 84 28.55 -9.00 4.87
N MET A 85 28.67 -7.69 4.67
CA MET A 85 29.73 -7.11 3.83
C MET A 85 30.94 -6.61 4.64
N MET A 86 30.73 -5.83 5.72
CA MET A 86 31.85 -5.24 6.48
C MET A 86 32.53 -6.21 7.46
N GLY A 87 31.79 -7.15 8.06
CA GLY A 87 32.32 -8.06 9.08
C GLY A 87 31.73 -9.45 8.96
N LYS A 88 32.27 -10.27 8.04
CA LYS A 88 31.82 -11.64 7.80
C LYS A 88 32.62 -12.65 8.61
N ARG A 89 31.99 -13.80 8.89
CA ARG A 89 32.70 -14.98 9.40
C ARG A 89 33.59 -15.54 8.28
N VAL A 90 34.81 -15.94 8.62
CA VAL A 90 35.80 -16.49 7.68
C VAL A 90 36.06 -17.95 7.98
N ASN A 91 36.46 -18.68 6.93
CA ASN A 91 36.92 -20.06 7.06
C ASN A 91 38.40 -20.05 7.48
N PHE A 92 38.86 -21.16 8.09
CA PHE A 92 40.27 -21.34 8.50
C PHE A 92 40.79 -20.28 9.49
N ALA A 93 40.00 -19.97 10.53
CA ALA A 93 40.43 -19.11 11.63
C ALA A 93 40.24 -19.79 12.98
N ALA A 94 41.12 -19.50 13.93
CA ALA A 94 41.05 -19.94 15.32
C ALA A 94 41.14 -18.73 16.27
N ARG A 95 40.60 -18.87 17.49
CA ARG A 95 40.71 -17.86 18.55
C ARG A 95 41.16 -18.56 19.82
N SER A 96 42.29 -18.14 20.38
CA SER A 96 42.82 -18.56 21.68
C SER A 96 43.12 -17.34 22.55
N VAL A 97 43.35 -17.58 23.84
CA VAL A 97 43.91 -16.58 24.75
C VAL A 97 45.42 -16.51 24.53
N ILE A 98 45.98 -15.30 24.57
CA ILE A 98 47.43 -15.09 24.44
C ILE A 98 48.11 -15.11 25.81
N GLY A 99 49.32 -15.67 25.87
CA GLY A 99 50.21 -15.62 27.02
C GLY A 99 51.58 -15.05 26.63
N PRO A 100 52.33 -14.45 27.57
CA PRO A 100 53.67 -13.95 27.27
C PRO A 100 54.64 -15.11 27.07
N ASP A 101 55.43 -15.07 26.00
CA ASP A 101 56.49 -16.04 25.71
C ASP A 101 57.81 -15.32 25.37
N PRO A 102 58.87 -15.46 26.19
CA PRO A 102 60.16 -14.85 25.93
C PRO A 102 61.05 -15.64 24.95
N TYR A 103 60.69 -16.88 24.62
CA TYR A 103 61.51 -17.76 23.77
C TYR A 103 61.08 -17.77 22.30
N ILE A 104 59.99 -17.08 21.96
CA ILE A 104 59.58 -16.91 20.56
C ILE A 104 60.37 -15.78 19.90
N GLU A 105 60.83 -16.02 18.68
CA GLU A 105 61.51 -14.99 17.89
C GLU A 105 60.50 -13.91 17.45
N PRO A 106 60.84 -12.61 17.56
CA PRO A 106 59.99 -11.53 17.06
C PRO A 106 60.11 -11.43 15.53
N ASN A 107 59.33 -12.27 14.83
CA ASN A 107 59.10 -12.35 13.37
C ASN A 107 60.25 -12.86 12.49
#